data_AF-A0A1H0VY90-F1
#
_entry.id   AF-A0A1H0VY90-F1
#
_cell.length_a   1.000
_cell.length_b   1.000
_cell.length_c   1.000
_cell.angle_alpha   90.00
_cell.angle_beta   90.00
_cell.angle_gamma   90.00
#
_symmetry.space_group_name_H-M   'P 1'
#
loop_
_entity.id
_entity.type
_entity.pdbx_description
1 polymer ?
#
loop_
_entity_poly.entity_id
_entity_poly.type
_entity_poly.pdbx_seq_one_letter_code
_entity_poly.pdbx_strand_id
1 'polypeptide(L)' 'MDEEPWWSPERIRRLPAPERAKAMSRLTEAVDHHLTVRTTTDDLARLRSKRWLRAHGLTALVE' A
#
# COMPACT_ATOMS: atom_id res chain seq x y z
N MET A 1 -11.70 -18.83 6.44
CA MET A 1 -10.79 -18.02 7.26
C MET A 1 -10.55 -16.77 6.46
N ASP A 2 -11.09 -15.64 6.89
CA ASP A 2 -10.71 -14.35 6.29
C ASP A 2 -9.28 -14.06 6.74
N GLU A 3 -8.33 -14.17 5.81
CA GLU A 3 -6.96 -13.77 6.08
C GLU A 3 -6.96 -12.27 6.39
N GLU A 4 -6.59 -11.94 7.62
CA GLU A 4 -6.49 -10.56 8.09
C GLU A 4 -5.59 -9.75 7.13
N PRO A 5 -6.04 -8.61 6.59
CA PRO A 5 -5.28 -7.87 5.59
C PRO A 5 -3.85 -7.57 6.04
N TRP A 6 -2.90 -7.59 5.11
CA TRP A 6 -1.48 -7.37 5.43
C TRP A 6 -1.22 -6.00 6.08
N TRP A 7 -2.08 -5.03 5.79
CA TRP A 7 -2.03 -3.65 6.28
C TRP A 7 -2.82 -3.45 7.59
N SER A 8 -3.47 -4.49 8.14
CA SER A 8 -4.24 -4.36 9.38
C SER A 8 -3.34 -4.03 10.57
N PRO A 9 -3.75 -3.10 11.47
CA PRO A 9 -2.97 -2.77 12.66
C PRO A 9 -2.69 -3.98 13.55
N GLU A 10 -3.68 -4.86 13.70
CA GLU A 10 -3.63 -6.06 14.53
C GLU A 10 -2.57 -7.04 14.01
N ARG A 11 -2.53 -7.31 12.70
CA ARG A 11 -1.50 -8.14 12.08
C ARG A 11 -0.11 -7.53 12.25
N ILE A 12 0.02 -6.22 12.00
CA ILE A 12 1.32 -5.51 12.10
C ILE A 12 1.87 -5.53 13.52
N ARG A 13 1.01 -5.38 14.55
CA ARG A 13 1.42 -5.46 15.96
C ARG A 13 1.98 -6.83 16.34
N ARG A 14 1.47 -7.91 15.73
CA ARG A 14 1.92 -9.29 15.98
C ARG A 14 3.23 -9.64 15.27
N LEU A 15 3.70 -8.83 14.32
CA LEU A 15 4.94 -9.09 13.58
C LEU A 15 6.18 -8.87 14.46
N PRO A 16 7.24 -9.67 14.27
CA PRO A 16 8.57 -9.37 14.79
C PRO A 16 9.05 -7.98 14.37
N ALA A 17 9.89 -7.34 15.18
CA ALA A 17 10.41 -5.99 14.91
C ALA A 17 10.92 -5.74 13.47
N PRO A 18 11.73 -6.62 12.85
CA PRO A 18 12.20 -6.40 11.47
C PRO A 18 11.07 -6.47 10.43
N GLU A 19 10.13 -7.39 10.60
CA GLU A 19 8.98 -7.54 9.71
C GLU A 19 7.99 -6.40 9.87
N ARG A 20 7.81 -5.93 11.12
CA ARG A 20 7.01 -4.74 11.42
C ARG A 20 7.58 -3.50 10.74
N ALA A 21 8.89 -3.30 10.79
CA ALA A 21 9.54 -2.19 10.08
C ALA A 21 9.29 -2.27 8.56
N LYS A 22 9.42 -3.46 7.97
CA LYS A 22 9.11 -3.70 6.55
C LYS A 22 7.63 -3.41 6.23
N ALA A 23 6.70 -3.82 7.09
CA ALA A 23 5.29 -3.54 6.92
C ALA A 23 5.00 -2.03 6.97
N MET A 24 5.64 -1.30 7.89
CA MET A 24 5.53 0.16 7.97
C MET A 24 6.08 0.85 6.71
N SER A 25 7.24 0.43 6.20
CA SER A 25 7.77 0.97 4.93
C SER A 25 6.81 0.72 3.77
N ARG A 26 6.20 -0.46 3.69
CA ARG A 26 5.22 -0.79 2.64
C ARG A 26 3.93 0.04 2.76
N LEU A 27 3.51 0.39 3.98
CA LEU A 27 2.40 1.32 4.20
C LEU A 27 2.75 2.73 3.73
N THR A 28 3.95 3.21 4.02
CA THR A 28 4.42 4.51 3.52
C THR A 28 4.41 4.55 1.98
N GLU A 29 4.94 3.50 1.34
CA GLU A 29 4.94 3.37 -0.13
C GLU A 29 3.51 3.37 -0.70
N ALA A 30 2.56 2.72 -0.02
CA ALA A 30 1.16 2.75 -0.41
C ALA A 30 0.54 4.16 -0.34
N VAL A 31 0.87 4.93 0.69
CA VAL A 31 0.45 6.33 0.82
C VAL A 31 1.03 7.18 -0.30
N ASP A 32 2.32 7.04 -0.61
CA ASP A 32 2.99 7.79 -1.68
C ASP A 32 2.38 7.48 -3.05
N HIS A 33 2.09 6.21 -3.33
CA HIS A 33 1.39 5.83 -4.56
C HIS A 33 -0.03 6.39 -4.62
N HIS A 34 -0.78 6.38 -3.51
CA HIS A 34 -2.12 6.95 -3.49
C HIS A 34 -2.09 8.47 -3.74
N LEU A 35 -1.17 9.19 -3.08
CA LEU A 35 -0.95 10.61 -3.33
C LEU A 35 -0.60 10.86 -4.80
N THR A 36 0.35 10.09 -5.34
CA THR A 36 0.74 10.18 -6.76
C THR A 36 -0.46 10.01 -7.69
N VAL A 37 -1.34 9.04 -7.44
CA VAL A 37 -2.55 8.84 -8.25
C VAL A 37 -3.45 10.07 -8.26
N ARG A 38 -3.54 10.80 -7.15
CA ARG A 38 -4.46 11.93 -6.95
C ARG A 38 -3.89 13.28 -7.42
N THR A 39 -2.57 13.46 -7.35
CA THR A 39 -1.95 14.79 -7.49
C THR A 39 -1.04 14.95 -8.70
N THR A 40 -0.47 13.87 -9.24
CA THR A 40 0.48 13.99 -10.33
C THR A 40 -0.19 14.36 -11.65
N THR A 41 0.47 15.14 -12.49
CA THR A 41 0.08 15.38 -13.89
C THR A 41 0.79 14.43 -14.88
N ASP A 42 1.73 13.61 -14.39
CA ASP A 42 2.44 12.60 -15.19
C ASP A 42 1.60 11.31 -15.29
N ASP A 43 1.05 11.05 -16.47
CA ASP A 43 0.22 9.87 -16.74
C ASP A 43 0.96 8.54 -16.54
N LEU A 44 2.27 8.48 -16.83
CA LEU A 44 3.07 7.28 -16.64
C LEU A 44 3.27 6.99 -15.14
N ALA A 45 3.59 8.03 -14.36
CA ALA A 45 3.72 7.93 -12.90
C ALA A 45 2.37 7.53 -12.26
N ARG A 46 1.27 8.10 -12.75
CA ARG A 46 -0.10 7.75 -12.33
C ARG A 46 -0.39 6.28 -12.62
N LEU A 47 -0.13 5.82 -13.84
CA LEU A 47 -0.38 4.43 -14.26
C LEU A 47 0.45 3.42 -13.46
N ARG A 48 1.74 3.70 -13.22
CA ARG A 48 2.62 2.86 -12.40
C ARG A 48 2.09 2.73 -10.97
N SER A 49 1.67 3.85 -10.37
CA SER A 49 1.11 3.87 -9.02
C SER A 49 -0.20 3.09 -8.91
N LYS A 50 -1.11 3.24 -9.89
CA LYS A 50 -2.34 2.42 -9.97
C LYS A 50 -2.04 0.93 -10.04
N ARG A 51 -1.05 0.52 -10.84
CA ARG A 51 -0.64 -0.89 -10.98
C ARG A 51 -0.07 -1.44 -9.66
N TRP A 52 0.79 -0.67 -9.00
CA TRP A 52 1.38 -1.06 -7.72
C TRP A 52 0.29 -1.29 -6.67
N LEU A 53 -0.65 -0.34 -6.50
CA LEU A 53 -1.73 -0.43 -5.51
C LEU A 53 -2.61 -1.67 -5.74
N ARG A 54 -2.97 -1.95 -7.01
CA ARG A 54 -3.74 -3.16 -7.38
C ARG A 54 -2.98 -4.44 -7.06
N ALA A 55 -1.70 -4.51 -7.41
CA ALA A 55 -0.85 -5.67 -7.10
C ALA A 55 -0.68 -5.92 -5.59
N HIS A 56 -0.97 -4.90 -4.78
CA HIS A 56 -0.87 -4.92 -3.33
C HIS A 56 -2.22 -5.12 -2.61
N GLY A 57 -3.28 -5.43 -3.34
CA GLY A 57 -4.62 -5.62 -2.76
C GLY A 57 -5.27 -4.33 -2.26
N LEU A 58 -4.83 -3.17 -2.78
CA LEU A 58 -5.34 -1.84 -2.43
C LEU A 58 -6.16 -1.23 -3.57
N THR A 59 -6.93 -2.05 -4.29
CA THR A 59 -7.72 -1.62 -5.45
C THR A 59 -8.69 -0.49 -5.13
N ALA A 60 -9.28 -0.48 -3.92
CA ALA A 60 -10.17 0.59 -3.47
C ALA A 60 -9.52 1.98 -3.38
N LEU A 61 -8.18 2.07 -3.34
CA LEU A 61 -7.45 3.34 -3.37
C LEU A 61 -7.21 3.88 -4.79
N VAL A 62 -7.63 3.14 -5.80
CA VAL A 62 -7.46 3.46 -7.23
C VAL A 62 -8.78 3.82 -7.91
N GLU A 63 -9.91 3.37 -7.36
CA GLU A 63 -11.28 3.66 -7.79
C GLU A 63 -11.70 5.09 -7.40
#